data_AF-A0A937CDM4-F1
#
_entry.id   AF-A0A937CDM4-F1
#
_cell.length_a   1.000
_cell.length_b   1.000
_cell.length_c   1.000
_cell.angle_alpha   90.00
_cell.angle_beta   90.00
_cell.angle_gamma   90.00
#
_symmetry.space_group_name_H-M   'P 1'
#
loop_
_entity.id
_entity.type
_entity.pdbx_description
1 polymer ?
#
loop_
_entity_poly.entity_id
_entity_poly.type
_entity_poly.pdbx_seq_one_letter_code
_entity_poly.pdbx_strand_id
1 'polypeptide(L)'
;MEKIIELSLQNLNTGNLWVAFLALAVLYILKKEPFKIYEYISKKRENEHNLAKELLESEKLTKEGNDFLREHLEYSAFKRYYGISADNEMRSALIKFHKKHQRDIKWIHIQRAFFNIKLNGAKIEAHLNLFDHIQRWLVTIVSITTGTYSIFMIGVAVIYSKDLALKQFLGYTTGALIILILSVYFATLNWSYHATKKNHRIV
;
A
#
# COMPACT_ATOMS: atom_id res chain seq x y z
N MET A 1 -22.50 1.76 -19.74
CA MET A 1 -21.69 0.83 -20.56
C MET A 1 -21.70 1.22 -22.04
N GLU A 2 -22.86 1.55 -22.61
CA GLU A 2 -23.01 1.95 -24.03
C GLU A 2 -22.07 3.08 -24.45
N LYS A 3 -21.98 4.17 -23.66
CA LYS A 3 -21.05 5.28 -23.92
C LYS A 3 -19.57 4.88 -24.01
N ILE A 4 -19.14 3.85 -23.28
CA ILE A 4 -17.73 3.40 -23.30
C ILE A 4 -17.47 2.56 -24.57
N ILE A 5 -18.46 1.77 -24.99
CA ILE A 5 -18.42 0.97 -26.22
C ILE A 5 -18.39 1.91 -27.44
N GLU A 6 -19.24 2.93 -27.43
CA GLU A 6 -19.31 3.95 -28.48
C GLU A 6 -18.00 4.75 -28.60
N LEU A 7 -17.43 5.17 -27.46
CA LEU A 7 -16.09 5.78 -27.41
C LEU A 7 -14.99 4.83 -27.92
N SER A 8 -15.10 3.53 -27.66
CA SER A 8 -14.12 2.54 -28.12
C SER A 8 -14.18 2.37 -29.64
N LEU A 9 -15.39 2.29 -30.20
CA LEU A 9 -15.63 2.21 -31.66
C LEU A 9 -15.19 3.48 -32.39
N GLN A 10 -15.45 4.65 -31.80
CA GLN A 10 -15.02 5.93 -32.38
C GLN A 10 -13.49 6.09 -32.37
N ASN A 11 -12.82 5.58 -31.33
CA ASN A 11 -11.35 5.59 -31.23
C ASN A 11 -10.66 4.55 -32.13
N LEU A 12 -11.31 3.41 -32.39
CA LEU A 12 -10.86 2.44 -33.41
C LEU A 12 -10.86 3.07 -34.80
N ASN A 13 -11.92 3.82 -35.14
CA ASN A 13 -12.05 4.48 -36.45
C ASN A 13 -11.11 5.67 -36.65
N THR A 14 -10.56 6.25 -35.58
CA THR A 14 -9.62 7.39 -35.64
C THR A 14 -8.15 6.97 -35.60
N GLY A 15 -7.85 5.67 -35.72
CA GLY A 15 -6.48 5.14 -35.77
C GLY A 15 -5.76 5.09 -34.43
N ASN A 16 -6.43 5.45 -33.33
CA ASN A 16 -5.84 5.49 -32.00
C ASN A 16 -6.06 4.15 -31.26
N LEU A 17 -5.54 3.08 -31.86
CA LEU A 17 -5.74 1.67 -31.45
C LEU A 17 -5.41 1.43 -29.97
N TRP A 18 -4.42 2.14 -29.43
CA TRP A 18 -4.03 2.05 -28.01
C TRP A 18 -5.13 2.50 -27.05
N VAL A 19 -5.88 3.56 -27.38
CA VAL A 19 -6.97 4.07 -26.55
C VAL A 19 -8.16 3.09 -26.55
N ALA A 20 -8.46 2.50 -27.71
CA ALA A 20 -9.50 1.48 -27.81
C ALA A 20 -9.14 0.21 -27.03
N PHE A 21 -7.87 -0.24 -27.10
CA PHE A 21 -7.40 -1.39 -26.34
C PHE A 21 -7.46 -1.14 -24.83
N LEU A 22 -7.07 0.06 -24.37
CA LEU A 22 -7.16 0.46 -22.97
C LEU A 22 -8.61 0.52 -22.50
N ALA A 23 -9.53 1.07 -23.30
CA ALA A 23 -10.96 1.11 -22.98
C ALA A 23 -11.58 -0.29 -22.90
N LEU A 24 -11.21 -1.20 -23.80
CA LEU A 24 -11.62 -2.61 -23.75
C LEU A 24 -11.05 -3.35 -22.54
N ALA A 25 -9.79 -3.11 -22.16
CA ALA A 25 -9.17 -3.69 -20.98
C ALA A 25 -9.87 -3.21 -19.69
N VAL A 26 -10.18 -1.92 -19.59
CA VAL A 26 -10.96 -1.35 -18.48
C VAL A 26 -12.37 -1.95 -18.43
N LEU A 27 -13.05 -2.07 -19.58
CA LEU A 27 -14.36 -2.74 -19.67
C LEU A 27 -14.30 -4.20 -19.24
N TYR A 28 -13.26 -4.94 -19.65
CA TYR A 28 -13.07 -6.33 -19.26
C TYR A 28 -12.85 -6.48 -17.75
N ILE A 29 -12.02 -5.62 -17.17
CA ILE A 29 -11.77 -5.59 -15.71
C ILE A 29 -13.05 -5.23 -14.96
N LEU A 30 -13.77 -4.19 -15.38
CA LEU A 30 -15.02 -3.77 -14.73
C LEU A 30 -16.12 -4.84 -14.86
N LYS A 31 -16.24 -5.50 -16.02
CA LYS A 31 -17.23 -6.55 -16.27
C LYS A 31 -16.96 -7.82 -15.45
N LYS A 32 -15.70 -8.11 -15.13
CA LYS A 32 -15.34 -9.25 -14.27
C LYS A 32 -15.67 -9.04 -12.78
N GLU A 33 -16.35 -7.95 -12.42
CA GLU A 33 -16.76 -7.63 -11.05
C GLU A 33 -15.63 -7.95 -10.05
N PRO A 34 -14.51 -7.21 -10.08
CA PRO A 34 -13.35 -7.51 -9.22
C PRO A 34 -13.73 -7.59 -7.73
N PHE A 35 -14.83 -6.94 -7.36
CA PHE A 35 -15.49 -7.02 -6.07
C PHE A 35 -15.91 -8.45 -5.68
N LYS A 36 -16.38 -9.29 -6.60
CA LYS A 36 -16.73 -10.70 -6.32
C LYS A 36 -15.50 -11.54 -5.95
N ILE A 37 -14.37 -11.31 -6.61
CA ILE A 37 -13.12 -12.00 -6.28
C ILE A 37 -12.66 -11.58 -4.89
N TYR A 38 -12.72 -10.28 -4.60
CA TYR A 38 -12.39 -9.76 -3.27
C TYR A 38 -13.32 -10.32 -2.18
N GLU A 39 -14.63 -10.34 -2.44
CA GLU A 39 -15.65 -10.87 -1.54
C GLU A 39 -15.45 -12.37 -1.30
N TYR A 40 -15.16 -13.15 -2.34
CA TYR A 40 -14.85 -14.58 -2.20
C TYR A 40 -13.60 -14.80 -1.33
N ILE A 41 -12.52 -14.04 -1.56
CA ILE A 41 -11.30 -14.15 -0.75
C ILE A 41 -11.58 -13.73 0.70
N SER A 42 -12.35 -12.65 0.91
CA SER A 42 -12.72 -12.18 2.24
C SER A 42 -13.55 -13.21 2.98
N LYS A 43 -14.60 -13.73 2.33
CA LYS A 43 -15.50 -14.75 2.89
C LYS A 43 -14.77 -16.05 3.19
N LYS A 44 -13.86 -16.48 2.32
CA LYS A 44 -13.00 -17.65 2.58
C LYS A 44 -12.16 -17.46 3.85
N ARG A 45 -11.49 -16.31 3.98
CA ARG A 45 -10.69 -16.01 5.18
C ARG A 45 -11.53 -15.91 6.45
N GLU A 46 -12.72 -15.34 6.34
CA GLU A 46 -13.66 -15.23 7.47
C GLU A 46 -14.16 -16.60 7.91
N ASN A 47 -14.51 -17.48 6.96
CA ASN A 47 -14.89 -18.86 7.25
C ASN A 47 -13.76 -19.65 7.91
N GLU A 48 -12.52 -19.53 7.42
CA GLU A 48 -11.35 -20.16 8.03
C GLU A 48 -11.14 -19.68 9.47
N HIS A 49 -11.29 -18.38 9.72
CA HIS A 49 -11.19 -17.79 11.06
C HIS A 49 -12.32 -18.26 11.99
N ASN A 50 -13.56 -18.36 11.49
CA ASN A 50 -14.70 -18.83 12.27
C ASN A 50 -14.55 -20.32 12.61
N LEU A 51 -14.12 -21.14 11.66
CA LEU A 51 -13.82 -22.55 11.90
C LEU A 51 -12.72 -22.73 12.94
N ALA A 52 -11.63 -21.94 12.86
CA ALA A 52 -10.57 -21.96 13.86
C ALA A 52 -11.08 -21.61 15.27
N LYS A 53 -12.02 -20.66 15.37
CA LYS A 53 -12.66 -20.27 16.63
C LYS A 53 -13.57 -21.38 17.17
N GLU A 54 -14.43 -21.95 16.33
CA GLU A 54 -15.32 -23.07 16.69
C GLU A 54 -14.53 -24.29 17.18
N LEU A 55 -13.42 -24.61 16.50
CA LEU A 55 -12.54 -25.71 16.90
C LEU A 55 -11.89 -25.47 18.26
N LEU A 56 -11.46 -24.24 18.54
CA LEU A 56 -10.88 -23.86 19.83
C LEU A 56 -11.92 -23.93 20.96
N GLU A 57 -13.16 -23.48 20.70
CA GLU A 57 -14.28 -23.54 21.67
C GLU A 57 -14.75 -24.98 21.94
N SER A 58 -14.55 -25.89 20.99
CA SER A 58 -14.98 -27.28 21.15
C SER A 58 -14.14 -28.08 22.15
N GLU A 59 -12.93 -27.60 22.51
CA GLU A 59 -11.94 -28.26 23.37
C GLU A 59 -11.57 -29.71 22.96
N LYS A 60 -11.97 -30.16 21.76
CA LYS A 60 -11.73 -31.54 21.28
C LYS A 60 -10.30 -31.78 20.79
N LEU A 61 -9.48 -30.73 20.75
CA LEU A 61 -8.11 -30.79 20.25
C LEU A 61 -7.12 -31.08 21.37
N THR A 62 -5.95 -31.59 20.99
CA THR A 62 -4.82 -31.71 21.89
C THR A 62 -4.41 -30.33 22.41
N LYS A 63 -3.72 -30.29 23.56
CA LYS A 63 -3.19 -29.04 24.13
C LYS A 63 -2.37 -28.23 23.12
N GLU A 64 -1.50 -28.92 22.37
CA GLU A 64 -0.69 -28.31 21.31
C GLU A 64 -1.54 -27.74 20.18
N GLY A 65 -2.61 -28.43 19.78
CA GLY A 65 -3.55 -27.95 18.76
C GLY A 65 -4.31 -26.70 19.21
N ASN A 66 -4.73 -26.65 20.47
CA ASN A 66 -5.38 -25.48 21.06
C ASN A 66 -4.42 -24.29 21.15
N ASP A 67 -3.17 -24.51 21.56
CA ASP A 67 -2.15 -23.45 21.64
C ASP A 67 -1.82 -22.90 20.24
N PHE A 68 -1.71 -23.78 19.23
CA PHE A 68 -1.51 -23.37 17.84
C PHE A 68 -2.67 -22.53 17.29
N LEU A 69 -3.92 -22.97 17.50
CA LEU A 69 -5.09 -22.22 17.05
C LEU A 69 -5.21 -20.86 17.74
N ARG A 70 -4.92 -20.80 19.05
CA ARG A 70 -4.89 -19.54 19.80
C ARG A 70 -3.85 -18.58 19.22
N GLU A 71 -2.63 -19.06 18.97
CA GLU A 71 -1.57 -18.26 18.34
C GLU A 71 -1.99 -17.75 16.96
N HIS A 72 -2.63 -18.60 16.14
CA HIS A 72 -3.12 -18.21 14.81
C HIS A 72 -4.19 -17.12 14.88
N LEU A 73 -5.14 -17.23 15.82
CA LEU A 73 -6.21 -16.24 16.02
C LEU A 73 -5.64 -14.92 16.54
N GLU A 74 -4.72 -14.97 17.51
CA GLU A 74 -4.04 -13.78 18.03
C GLU A 74 -3.20 -13.08 16.96
N TYR A 75 -2.44 -13.84 16.16
CA TYR A 75 -1.70 -13.32 15.02
C TYR A 75 -2.62 -12.63 14.02
N SER A 76 -3.71 -13.29 13.61
CA SER A 76 -4.67 -12.75 12.64
C SER A 76 -5.35 -11.48 13.18
N ALA A 77 -5.75 -11.48 14.45
CA ALA A 77 -6.32 -10.31 15.11
C ALA A 77 -5.31 -9.16 15.16
N PHE A 78 -4.07 -9.41 15.60
CA PHE A 78 -3.04 -8.38 15.68
C PHE A 78 -2.71 -7.78 14.31
N LYS A 79 -2.59 -8.62 13.27
CA LYS A 79 -2.38 -8.18 11.90
C LYS A 79 -3.56 -7.35 11.38
N ARG A 80 -4.80 -7.71 11.72
CA ARG A 80 -6.00 -6.96 11.31
C ARG A 80 -6.10 -5.61 12.00
N TYR A 81 -5.83 -5.54 13.30
CA TYR A 81 -5.96 -4.30 14.08
C TYR A 81 -4.78 -3.34 13.89
N TYR A 82 -3.55 -3.84 13.87
CA TYR A 82 -2.34 -3.02 13.84
C TYR A 82 -1.63 -3.03 12.49
N GLY A 83 -2.02 -3.93 11.57
CA GLY A 83 -1.41 -4.04 10.25
C GLY A 83 0.01 -4.61 10.27
N ILE A 84 0.40 -5.30 11.33
CA ILE A 84 1.74 -5.84 11.57
C ILE A 84 1.68 -7.36 11.60
N SER A 85 2.53 -8.02 10.82
CA SER A 85 2.68 -9.48 10.82
C SER A 85 3.83 -9.87 11.76
N ALA A 86 3.53 -10.13 13.04
CA ALA A 86 4.54 -10.42 14.07
C ALA A 86 4.21 -11.71 14.82
N ASP A 87 5.25 -12.47 15.17
CA ASP A 87 5.15 -13.63 16.07
C ASP A 87 4.79 -13.21 17.50
N ASN A 88 4.50 -14.18 18.37
CA ASN A 88 4.08 -13.91 19.75
C ASN A 88 5.06 -13.02 20.52
N GLU A 89 6.35 -13.32 20.45
CA GLU A 89 7.39 -12.59 21.17
C GLU A 89 7.46 -11.13 20.70
N MET A 90 7.47 -10.91 19.39
CA MET A 90 7.47 -9.58 18.79
C MET A 90 6.18 -8.82 19.10
N ARG A 91 5.01 -9.45 19.00
CA ARG A 91 3.74 -8.81 19.38
C ARG A 91 3.78 -8.34 20.83
N SER A 92 4.22 -9.20 21.74
CA SER A 92 4.34 -8.89 23.16
C SER A 92 5.31 -7.74 23.42
N ALA A 93 6.47 -7.73 22.76
CA ALA A 93 7.43 -6.64 22.86
C ALA A 93 6.88 -5.33 22.30
N LEU A 94 6.22 -5.36 21.13
CA LEU A 94 5.64 -4.19 20.49
C LEU A 94 4.53 -3.56 21.35
N ILE A 95 3.69 -4.39 21.98
CA ILE A 95 2.65 -3.92 22.91
C ILE A 95 3.30 -3.24 24.12
N LYS A 96 4.35 -3.84 24.71
CA LYS A 96 5.08 -3.24 25.84
C LYS A 96 5.74 -1.92 25.44
N PHE A 97 6.37 -1.86 24.27
CA PHE A 97 7.00 -0.66 23.73
C PHE A 97 5.99 0.45 23.48
N HIS A 98 4.87 0.14 22.81
CA HIS A 98 3.80 1.11 22.58
C HIS A 98 3.20 1.61 23.90
N LYS A 99 2.94 0.73 24.89
CA LYS A 99 2.45 1.15 26.21
C LYS A 99 3.40 2.13 26.89
N LYS A 100 4.72 1.91 26.80
CA LYS A 100 5.74 2.79 27.37
C LYS A 100 5.83 4.14 26.65
N HIS A 101 5.59 4.17 25.34
CA HIS A 101 5.79 5.35 24.49
C HIS A 101 4.50 5.84 23.80
N GLN A 102 3.33 5.56 24.37
CA GLN A 102 2.02 5.80 23.74
C GLN A 102 1.76 7.27 23.39
N ARG A 103 2.42 8.20 24.09
CA ARG A 103 2.29 9.65 23.84
C ARG A 103 3.07 10.09 22.60
N ASP A 104 4.21 9.46 22.32
CA ASP A 104 5.14 9.90 21.27
C ASP A 104 5.04 9.07 19.99
N ILE A 105 4.65 7.79 20.14
CA ILE A 105 4.64 6.79 19.08
C ILE A 105 3.24 6.16 18.97
N LYS A 106 2.55 6.49 17.88
CA LYS A 106 1.33 5.79 17.44
C LYS A 106 1.66 4.48 16.74
N TRP A 107 0.73 3.52 16.79
CA TRP A 107 0.82 2.25 16.06
C TRP A 107 1.18 2.38 14.58
N ILE A 108 0.71 3.42 13.88
CA ILE A 108 1.05 3.64 12.46
C ILE A 108 2.55 3.90 12.25
N HIS A 109 3.25 4.48 13.22
CA HIS A 109 4.70 4.65 13.14
C HIS A 109 5.43 3.33 13.35
N ILE A 110 4.93 2.48 14.27
CA ILE A 110 5.47 1.14 14.50
C ILE A 110 5.25 0.28 13.26
N GLN A 111 4.05 0.30 12.69
CA GLN A 111 3.69 -0.43 11.48
C GLN A 111 4.61 -0.08 10.30
N ARG A 112 4.86 1.21 10.09
CA ARG A 112 5.76 1.68 9.02
C ARG A 112 7.21 1.31 9.26
N ALA A 113 7.67 1.32 10.52
CA ALA A 113 9.03 0.97 10.88
C ALA A 113 9.27 -0.53 10.99
N PHE A 114 8.22 -1.36 10.99
CA PHE A 114 8.28 -2.78 11.36
C PHE A 114 9.33 -3.58 10.60
N PHE A 115 9.51 -3.32 9.30
CA PHE A 115 10.53 -3.98 8.47
C PHE A 115 11.96 -3.79 8.96
N ASN A 116 12.21 -2.73 9.74
CA ASN A 116 13.50 -2.36 10.28
C ASN A 116 13.61 -2.60 11.80
N ILE A 117 12.55 -3.12 12.42
CA ILE A 117 12.52 -3.45 13.84
C ILE A 117 12.95 -4.91 14.01
N LYS A 118 13.94 -5.13 14.86
CA LYS A 118 14.38 -6.47 15.26
C LYS A 118 14.28 -6.62 16.77
N LEU A 119 14.08 -7.85 17.21
CA LEU A 119 14.21 -8.22 18.61
C LEU A 119 15.67 -8.57 18.92
N ASN A 120 16.23 -7.94 19.94
CA ASN A 120 17.47 -8.35 20.58
C ASN A 120 17.15 -8.80 22.00
N GLY A 121 16.86 -10.10 22.15
CA GLY A 121 16.27 -10.65 23.37
C GLY A 121 14.91 -10.00 23.65
N ALA A 122 14.75 -9.38 24.83
CA ALA A 122 13.51 -8.73 25.25
C ALA A 122 13.38 -7.26 24.80
N LYS A 123 14.38 -6.71 24.09
CA LYS A 123 14.40 -5.30 23.66
C LYS A 123 14.14 -5.18 22.16
N ILE A 124 13.39 -4.15 21.80
CA ILE A 124 13.13 -3.76 20.41
C ILE A 124 14.24 -2.81 20.00
N GLU A 125 14.94 -3.16 18.92
CA GLU A 125 15.95 -2.32 18.31
C GLU A 125 15.57 -1.99 16.87
N ALA A 126 15.64 -0.71 16.53
CA ALA A 126 15.46 -0.24 15.16
C ALA A 126 16.82 -0.17 14.48
N HIS A 127 17.04 -1.01 13.46
CA HIS A 127 18.28 -1.06 12.70
C HIS A 127 18.08 -0.40 11.34
N LEU A 128 18.91 0.59 11.01
CA LEU A 128 18.94 1.21 9.69
C LEU A 128 20.25 0.85 9.00
N ASN A 129 20.16 0.15 7.88
CA ASN A 129 21.32 -0.21 7.08
C ASN A 129 21.74 0.98 6.20
N LEU A 130 22.97 0.92 5.69
CA LEU A 130 23.46 1.88 4.69
C LEU A 130 22.58 1.87 3.43
N PHE A 131 22.10 0.69 3.03
CA PHE A 131 21.17 0.53 1.92
C PHE A 131 19.86 1.31 2.10
N ASP A 132 19.31 1.39 3.32
CA ASP A 132 18.10 2.16 3.59
C ASP A 132 18.34 3.67 3.40
N HIS A 133 19.54 4.14 3.72
CA HIS A 133 19.93 5.54 3.51
C HIS A 133 20.07 5.87 2.02
N ILE A 134 20.68 4.96 1.25
CA ILE A 134 20.84 5.10 -0.20
C ILE A 134 19.47 5.06 -0.87
N GLN A 135 18.64 4.07 -0.55
CA GLN A 135 17.29 3.94 -1.09
C GLN A 135 16.45 5.18 -0.82
N ARG A 136 16.52 5.73 0.40
CA ARG A 136 15.83 6.98 0.75
C ARG A 136 16.25 8.14 -0.16
N TRP A 137 17.55 8.32 -0.38
CA TRP A 137 18.04 9.39 -1.24
C TRP A 137 17.63 9.19 -2.69
N LEU A 138 17.73 7.97 -3.23
CA LEU A 138 17.28 7.64 -4.58
C LEU A 138 15.79 7.94 -4.77
N VAL A 139 14.95 7.46 -3.87
CA VAL A 139 13.50 7.70 -3.90
C VAL A 139 13.19 9.20 -3.80
N THR A 140 13.92 9.94 -2.95
CA THR A 140 13.75 11.39 -2.81
C THR A 140 14.10 12.11 -4.10
N ILE A 141 15.23 11.78 -4.73
CA ILE A 141 15.66 12.37 -6.00
C ILE A 141 14.63 12.08 -7.08
N VAL A 142 14.22 10.81 -7.24
CA VAL A 142 13.21 10.41 -8.24
C VAL A 142 11.87 11.13 -8.00
N SER A 143 11.42 11.24 -6.76
CA SER A 143 10.18 11.95 -6.42
C SER A 143 10.27 13.44 -6.78
N ILE A 144 11.37 14.12 -6.43
CA ILE A 144 11.56 15.54 -6.72
C ILE A 144 11.69 15.80 -8.22
N THR A 145 12.46 14.98 -8.95
CA THR A 145 12.65 15.17 -10.40
C THR A 145 11.35 14.93 -11.16
N THR A 146 10.63 13.86 -10.85
CA THR A 146 9.31 13.57 -11.46
C THR A 146 8.25 14.61 -11.10
N GLY A 147 8.23 15.09 -9.85
CA GLY A 147 7.31 16.13 -9.40
C GLY A 147 7.58 17.47 -10.10
N THR A 148 8.85 17.89 -10.14
CA THR A 148 9.27 19.10 -10.86
C THR A 148 8.96 19.00 -12.35
N TYR A 149 9.25 17.86 -12.98
CA TYR A 149 8.94 17.62 -14.39
C TYR A 149 7.43 17.69 -14.67
N SER A 150 6.60 17.12 -13.80
CA SER A 150 5.15 17.20 -13.92
C SER A 150 4.64 18.65 -13.88
N ILE A 151 5.09 19.42 -12.89
CA ILE A 151 4.71 20.83 -12.75
C ILE A 151 5.17 21.63 -13.97
N PHE A 152 6.38 21.37 -14.45
CA PHE A 152 6.91 21.99 -15.67
C PHE A 152 6.03 21.68 -16.88
N MET A 153 5.64 20.41 -17.08
CA MET A 153 4.77 20.02 -18.19
C MET A 153 3.37 20.65 -18.12
N ILE A 154 2.82 20.80 -16.91
CA ILE A 154 1.57 21.55 -16.71
C ILE A 154 1.77 23.01 -17.10
N GLY A 155 2.87 23.63 -16.68
CA GLY A 155 3.23 25.01 -17.04
C GLY A 155 3.34 25.20 -18.56
N VAL A 156 4.04 24.30 -19.26
CA VAL A 156 4.14 24.30 -20.72
C VAL A 156 2.76 24.18 -21.36
N ALA A 157 1.93 23.22 -20.90
CA ALA A 157 0.58 23.05 -21.44
C ALA A 157 -0.29 24.31 -21.27
N VAL A 158 -0.16 25.02 -20.14
CA VAL A 158 -0.89 26.27 -19.88
C VAL A 158 -0.37 27.43 -20.73
N ILE A 159 0.95 27.59 -20.87
CA ILE A 159 1.54 28.69 -21.67
C ILE A 159 1.14 28.57 -23.14
N TYR A 160 1.20 27.35 -23.69
CA TYR A 160 0.87 27.09 -25.09
C TYR A 160 -0.60 26.70 -25.30
N SER A 161 -1.48 26.93 -24.32
CA SER A 161 -2.88 26.46 -24.38
C SER A 161 -3.68 27.05 -25.55
N LYS A 162 -3.25 28.21 -26.07
CA LYS A 162 -3.88 28.87 -27.23
C LYS A 162 -3.46 28.26 -28.56
N ASP A 163 -2.25 27.71 -28.63
CA ASP A 163 -1.65 27.16 -29.85
C ASP A 163 -1.80 25.63 -29.94
N LEU A 164 -2.05 24.97 -28.81
CA LEU A 164 -2.25 23.53 -28.73
C LEU A 164 -3.66 23.13 -29.14
N ALA A 165 -3.76 22.09 -29.98
CA ALA A 165 -5.03 21.43 -30.19
C ALA A 165 -5.56 20.87 -28.86
N LEU A 166 -6.87 20.95 -28.62
CA LEU A 166 -7.50 20.51 -27.37
C LEU A 166 -7.07 19.09 -26.94
N LYS A 167 -6.93 18.17 -27.91
CA LYS A 167 -6.47 16.79 -27.67
C LYS A 167 -5.05 16.73 -27.10
N GLN A 168 -4.13 17.58 -27.60
CA GLN A 168 -2.75 17.63 -27.13
C GLN A 168 -2.67 18.26 -25.74
N PHE A 169 -3.41 19.35 -25.51
CA PHE A 169 -3.51 19.98 -24.20
C PHE A 169 -3.97 18.97 -23.14
N LEU A 170 -5.09 18.28 -23.39
CA LEU A 170 -5.62 17.26 -22.47
C LEU A 170 -4.66 16.08 -22.27
N GLY A 171 -3.93 15.69 -23.32
CA GLY A 171 -2.91 14.65 -23.23
C GLY A 171 -1.77 15.03 -22.31
N TYR A 172 -1.20 16.23 -22.49
CA TYR A 172 -0.11 16.73 -21.64
C TYR A 172 -0.54 16.93 -20.19
N THR A 173 -1.72 17.52 -19.94
CA THR A 173 -2.21 17.74 -18.58
C THR A 173 -2.49 16.42 -17.86
N THR A 174 -3.12 15.45 -18.55
CA THR A 174 -3.42 14.14 -17.96
C THR A 174 -2.14 13.35 -17.67
N GLY A 175 -1.21 13.31 -18.63
CA GLY A 175 0.08 12.66 -18.44
C GLY A 175 0.88 13.27 -17.29
N ALA A 176 0.92 14.60 -17.21
CA ALA A 176 1.57 15.30 -16.12
C ALA A 176 0.92 15.00 -14.76
N LEU A 177 -0.41 14.97 -14.66
CA LEU A 177 -1.11 14.62 -13.43
C LEU A 177 -0.79 13.19 -12.97
N ILE A 178 -0.72 12.23 -13.89
CA ILE A 178 -0.33 10.85 -13.56
C ILE A 178 1.11 10.84 -12.99
N ILE A 179 2.04 11.56 -13.62
CA ILE A 179 3.42 11.66 -13.12
C ILE A 179 3.46 12.34 -11.73
N LEU A 180 2.60 13.33 -11.47
CA LEU A 180 2.51 13.98 -10.17
C LEU A 180 2.05 13.01 -9.09
N ILE A 181 1.02 12.22 -9.38
CA ILE A 181 0.51 11.19 -8.46
C ILE A 181 1.61 10.15 -8.18
N LEU A 182 2.36 9.75 -9.20
CA LEU A 182 3.51 8.85 -9.05
C LEU A 182 4.63 9.47 -8.20
N SER A 183 4.92 10.76 -8.37
CA SER A 183 5.89 11.49 -7.54
C SER A 183 5.50 11.47 -6.06
N VAL A 184 4.22 11.72 -5.75
CA VAL A 184 3.68 11.65 -4.37
C VAL A 184 3.77 10.22 -3.85
N TYR A 185 3.40 9.22 -4.67
CA TYR A 185 3.52 7.81 -4.30
C TYR A 185 4.96 7.44 -3.95
N PHE A 186 5.95 7.82 -4.77
CA PHE A 186 7.36 7.60 -4.45
C PHE A 186 7.77 8.28 -3.15
N ALA A 187 7.30 9.51 -2.89
CA ALA A 187 7.58 10.17 -1.61
C ALA A 187 7.06 9.36 -0.40
N THR A 188 5.95 8.63 -0.54
CA THR A 188 5.43 7.78 0.54
C THR A 188 6.33 6.57 0.86
N LEU A 189 7.15 6.12 -0.08
CA LEU A 189 8.10 5.01 0.15
C LEU A 189 9.18 5.39 1.18
N ASN A 190 9.48 6.68 1.35
CA ASN A 190 10.41 7.17 2.38
C ASN A 190 9.83 7.13 3.81
N TRP A 191 8.52 6.93 3.96
CA TRP A 191 7.88 6.99 5.28
C TRP A 191 8.37 5.89 6.24
N SER A 192 8.74 4.71 5.73
CA SER A 192 9.34 3.64 6.54
C SER A 192 10.64 4.12 7.20
N TYR A 193 11.56 4.70 6.41
CA TYR A 193 12.82 5.24 6.91
C TYR A 193 12.61 6.30 8.00
N HIS A 194 11.71 7.27 7.76
CA HIS A 194 11.45 8.34 8.73
C HIS A 194 10.79 7.81 10.00
N ALA A 195 9.90 6.83 9.90
CA ALA A 195 9.30 6.17 11.05
C ALA A 195 10.34 5.41 11.87
N THR A 196 11.23 4.64 11.21
CA THR A 196 12.33 3.94 11.88
C THR A 196 13.27 4.91 12.58
N LYS A 197 13.69 6.00 11.91
CA LYS A 197 14.57 7.02 12.51
C LYS A 197 13.92 7.70 13.72
N LYS A 198 12.60 7.93 13.68
CA LYS A 198 11.86 8.47 14.83
C LYS A 198 11.87 7.46 16.00
N ASN A 199 11.61 6.19 15.73
CA ASN A 199 11.59 5.15 16.77
C ASN A 199 13.00 4.90 17.35
N HIS A 200 14.05 4.95 16.53
CA HIS A 200 15.44 4.78 16.96
C HIS A 200 15.92 5.87 17.94
N ARG A 201 15.31 7.07 17.93
CA ARG A 201 15.63 8.12 18.91
C ARG A 201 14.97 7.90 20.28
N ILE A 202 14.01 6.99 20.36
CA ILE A 202 13.17 6.76 21.55
C ILE A 202 13.53 5.45 22.24
N VAL A 203 14.03 4.47 21.48
CA VAL A 203 14.70 3.26 21.97
C VAL A 203 16.04 3.63 22.59
#